data_AF-A0A5D4RNP3-F1
#
_entry.id   AF-A0A5D4RNP3-F1
#
_cell.length_a   1.000
_cell.length_b   1.000
_cell.length_c   1.000
_cell.angle_alpha   90.00
_cell.angle_beta   90.00
_cell.angle_gamma   90.00
#
_symmetry.space_group_name_H-M   'P 1'
#
loop_
_entity.id
_entity.type
_entity.pdbx_description
1 polymer ?
#
loop_
_entity_poly.entity_id
_entity_poly.type
_entity_poly.pdbx_seq_one_letter_code
_entity_poly.pdbx_strand_id
1 'polypeptide(L)'
;MKRAIAMMVAVCLMSFFPYQLGLPFPSSYLPVFFFINGLCALWSVFNQLVVIAFYEYRIHDHKDTFFQIVLKFVLWPGMILNHHVQLVLCRLPFVINKALGILYALVLFILSMLVSFVFEG
;
A
#
# COMPACT_ATOMS: atom_id res chain seq x y z
N MET A 1 -6.92 -16.75 19.23
CA MET A 1 -5.52 -16.48 19.66
C MET A 1 -4.54 -16.26 18.50
N LYS A 2 -4.32 -17.23 17.58
CA LYS A 2 -3.34 -17.09 16.48
C LYS A 2 -3.49 -15.81 15.63
N ARG A 3 -4.72 -15.42 15.27
CA ARG A 3 -5.01 -14.18 14.53
C ARG A 3 -4.67 -12.90 15.31
N ALA A 4 -4.94 -12.87 16.62
CA ALA A 4 -4.60 -11.74 17.48
C ALA A 4 -3.08 -11.54 17.60
N ILE A 5 -2.34 -12.63 17.77
CA ILE A 5 -0.87 -12.60 17.79
C ILE A 5 -0.32 -12.13 16.44
N ALA A 6 -0.87 -12.63 15.33
CA ALA A 6 -0.46 -12.19 13.99
C ALA A 6 -0.76 -10.70 13.74
N MET A 7 -1.91 -10.19 14.21
CA MET A 7 -2.22 -8.76 14.17
C MET A 7 -1.21 -7.93 14.96
N MET A 8 -0.89 -8.34 16.20
CA MET A 8 0.14 -7.65 17.00
C MET A 8 1.48 -7.64 16.30
N VAL A 9 1.92 -8.77 15.72
CA VAL A 9 3.16 -8.83 14.96
C VAL A 9 3.13 -7.90 13.75
N ALA A 10 2.02 -7.86 13.00
CA ALA A 10 1.88 -6.96 11.86
C ALA A 10 1.93 -5.48 12.27
N VAL A 11 1.26 -5.10 13.37
CA VAL A 11 1.34 -3.75 13.93
C VAL A 11 2.77 -3.40 14.33
N CYS A 12 3.47 -4.30 15.04
CA CYS A 12 4.87 -4.10 15.38
C CYS A 12 5.77 -3.90 14.16
N LEU A 13 5.58 -4.70 13.10
CA LEU A 13 6.33 -4.56 11.84
C LEU A 13 6.03 -3.21 11.16
N MET A 14 4.77 -2.79 11.14
CA MET A 14 4.36 -1.50 10.57
C MET A 14 4.86 -0.30 11.38
N SER A 15 4.97 -0.43 12.69
CA SER A 15 5.51 0.60 13.57
C SER A 15 7.05 0.64 13.60
N PHE A 16 7.73 -0.44 13.24
CA PHE A 16 9.19 -0.52 13.28
C PHE A 16 9.88 0.40 12.26
N PHE A 17 9.38 0.43 11.02
CA PHE A 17 9.92 1.29 9.95
C PHE A 17 9.90 2.78 10.31
N PRO A 18 8.76 3.37 10.73
CA PRO A 18 8.72 4.78 11.09
C PRO A 18 9.52 5.09 12.37
N TYR A 19 9.61 4.16 13.32
CA TYR A 19 10.45 4.33 14.51
C TYR A 19 11.93 4.54 14.14
N GLN A 20 12.46 3.80 13.16
CA GLN A 20 13.84 4.01 12.68
C GLN A 20 14.07 5.37 12.01
N LEU A 21 13.02 5.97 11.46
CA LEU A 21 13.08 7.27 10.80
C LEU A 21 12.88 8.44 11.77
N GLY A 22 12.74 8.18 13.08
CA GLY A 22 12.49 9.21 14.09
C GLY A 22 11.09 9.82 14.01
N LEU A 23 10.19 9.19 13.25
CA LEU A 23 8.85 9.68 13.01
C LEU A 23 7.88 9.26 14.13
N PRO A 24 7.06 10.18 14.66
CA PRO A 24 6.09 9.83 15.70
C PRO A 24 5.01 8.89 15.14
N PHE A 25 4.83 7.73 15.77
CA PHE A 25 3.68 6.87 15.52
C PHE A 25 2.45 7.43 16.26
N PRO A 26 1.24 7.46 15.68
CA PRO A 26 0.82 6.81 14.43
C PRO A 26 0.88 7.69 13.18
N SER A 27 1.22 8.97 13.27
CA SER A 27 1.16 9.90 12.12
C SER A 27 2.12 9.50 11.00
N SER A 28 3.25 8.92 11.36
CA SER A 28 4.25 8.31 10.48
C SER A 28 3.71 7.22 9.53
N TYR A 29 2.55 6.65 9.84
CA TYR A 29 1.93 5.62 9.02
C TYR A 29 1.46 6.14 7.66
N LEU A 30 0.88 7.34 7.63
CA LEU A 30 0.32 7.95 6.43
C LEU A 30 1.34 8.18 5.30
N PRO A 31 2.52 8.80 5.55
CA PRO A 31 3.50 9.02 4.48
C PRO A 31 4.02 7.70 3.91
N VAL A 32 4.25 6.68 4.75
CA VAL A 32 4.64 5.33 4.32
C VAL A 32 3.53 4.66 3.52
N PHE A 33 2.27 4.78 3.97
CA PHE A 33 1.10 4.26 3.26
C PHE A 33 0.98 4.86 1.85
N PHE A 34 1.12 6.18 1.71
CA PHE A 34 1.09 6.83 0.40
C PHE A 34 2.29 6.44 -0.46
N PHE A 35 3.47 6.33 0.14
CA PHE A 35 4.69 5.92 -0.56
C PHE A 35 4.57 4.51 -1.15
N ILE A 36 4.15 3.53 -0.36
CA ILE A 36 3.96 2.14 -0.83
C ILE A 36 2.89 2.10 -1.94
N ASN A 37 1.75 2.77 -1.75
CA ASN A 37 0.73 2.83 -2.80
C ASN A 37 1.26 3.53 -4.08
N GLY A 38 2.14 4.53 -3.95
CA GLY A 38 2.80 5.23 -5.06
C GLY A 38 3.73 4.30 -5.84
N LEU A 39 4.53 3.49 -5.14
CA LEU A 39 5.35 2.44 -5.77
C LEU A 39 4.50 1.41 -6.50
N CYS A 40 3.39 0.96 -5.89
CA CYS A 40 2.46 0.04 -6.54
C CYS A 40 1.77 0.68 -7.75
N ALA A 41 1.46 1.97 -7.69
CA ALA A 41 0.91 2.73 -8.81
C ALA A 41 1.90 2.81 -9.98
N LEU A 42 3.17 3.12 -9.72
CA LEU A 42 4.23 3.08 -10.73
C LEU A 42 4.35 1.71 -11.39
N TRP A 43 4.35 0.63 -10.60
CA TRP A 43 4.38 -0.71 -11.15
C TRP A 43 3.14 -1.01 -12.01
N SER A 44 1.97 -0.51 -11.60
CA SER A 44 0.72 -0.68 -12.34
C SER A 44 0.73 0.03 -13.69
N VAL A 45 1.50 1.11 -13.85
CA VAL A 45 1.71 1.76 -15.16
C VAL A 45 2.25 0.76 -16.19
N PHE A 46 3.13 -0.15 -15.78
CA PHE A 46 3.65 -1.20 -16.68
C PHE A 46 2.72 -2.42 -16.72
N ASN A 47 2.33 -2.96 -15.56
CA ASN A 47 1.69 -4.28 -15.44
C ASN A 47 0.44 -4.26 -14.53
N GLN A 48 -0.53 -3.41 -14.85
CA GLN A 48 -1.73 -3.20 -14.04
C GLN A 48 -2.48 -4.49 -13.63
N LEU A 49 -2.78 -5.38 -14.58
CA LEU A 49 -3.52 -6.62 -14.29
C LEU A 49 -2.75 -7.53 -13.32
N VAL A 50 -1.42 -7.55 -13.43
CA VAL A 50 -0.57 -8.34 -12.52
C VAL A 50 -0.64 -7.77 -11.11
N VAL A 51 -0.61 -6.45 -10.95
CA VAL A 51 -0.69 -5.81 -9.63
C VAL A 51 -2.06 -6.04 -8.98
N ILE A 52 -3.15 -5.97 -9.76
CA ILE A 52 -4.49 -6.29 -9.29
C ILE A 52 -4.57 -7.75 -8.84
N ALA A 53 -4.18 -8.69 -9.70
CA ALA A 53 -4.23 -10.12 -9.41
C ALA A 53 -3.33 -10.51 -8.22
N PHE A 54 -2.16 -9.88 -8.08
CA PHE A 54 -1.27 -10.10 -6.95
C PHE A 54 -1.93 -9.72 -5.62
N TYR A 55 -2.60 -8.57 -5.57
CA TYR A 55 -3.33 -8.14 -4.38
C TYR A 55 -4.46 -9.13 -4.05
N GLU A 56 -5.29 -9.48 -5.04
CA GLU A 56 -6.42 -10.40 -4.82
C GLU A 56 -5.95 -11.76 -4.33
N TYR A 57 -4.93 -12.32 -4.97
CA TYR A 57 -4.34 -13.60 -4.59
C TYR A 57 -3.82 -13.58 -3.14
N ARG A 58 -3.07 -12.54 -2.77
CA ARG A 58 -2.48 -12.40 -1.42
C ARG A 58 -3.50 -12.15 -0.32
N ILE A 59 -4.61 -11.49 -0.64
CA ILE A 59 -5.62 -11.13 0.36
C ILE A 59 -6.72 -12.19 0.49
N HIS A 60 -7.14 -12.82 -0.61
CA HIS A 60 -8.33 -13.69 -0.63
C HIS A 60 -8.01 -15.18 -0.70
N ASP A 61 -6.90 -15.58 -1.31
CA ASP A 61 -6.75 -16.97 -1.80
C ASP A 61 -5.66 -17.80 -1.10
N HIS A 62 -5.45 -17.59 0.21
CA HIS A 62 -4.40 -18.29 0.96
C HIS A 62 -4.89 -19.06 2.17
N LYS A 63 -4.20 -20.18 2.45
CA LYS A 63 -4.33 -20.97 3.68
C LYS A 63 -4.07 -20.10 4.91
N ASP A 64 -4.84 -20.30 5.98
CA ASP A 64 -4.74 -19.62 7.28
C ASP A 64 -3.48 -20.02 8.08
N THR A 65 -2.31 -19.96 7.45
CA THR A 65 -1.01 -20.09 8.12
C THR A 65 -0.65 -18.79 8.82
N PHE A 66 0.02 -18.87 9.97
CA PHE A 66 0.40 -17.69 10.76
C PHE A 66 1.10 -16.60 9.94
N PHE A 67 2.11 -16.99 9.14
CA PHE A 67 2.84 -16.06 8.28
C PHE A 67 1.95 -15.37 7.24
N GLN A 68 1.00 -16.09 6.64
CA GLN A 68 0.07 -15.53 5.66
C GLN A 68 -0.87 -14.52 6.31
N ILE A 69 -1.30 -14.78 7.55
CA ILE A 69 -2.13 -13.84 8.30
C ILE A 69 -1.35 -12.55 8.59
N VAL A 70 -0.08 -12.63 9.02
CA VAL A 70 0.77 -11.44 9.21
C VAL A 70 0.94 -10.68 7.89
N LEU A 71 1.28 -11.38 6.81
CA LEU A 71 1.48 -10.78 5.50
C LEU A 71 0.23 -10.05 5.01
N LYS A 72 -0.94 -10.66 5.21
CA LYS A 72 -2.25 -10.07 4.88
C LYS A 72 -2.49 -8.76 5.64
N PHE A 73 -2.19 -8.71 6.94
CA PHE A 73 -2.32 -7.48 7.73
C PHE A 73 -1.32 -6.39 7.31
N VAL A 74 -0.16 -6.77 6.76
CA VAL A 74 0.84 -5.81 6.26
C VAL A 74 0.51 -5.30 4.85
N LEU A 75 0.16 -6.21 3.94
CA LEU A 75 -0.10 -5.90 2.53
C LEU A 75 -1.45 -5.22 2.32
N TRP A 76 -2.48 -5.62 3.09
CA TRP A 76 -3.83 -5.10 2.92
C TRP A 76 -3.84 -3.56 2.92
N PRO A 77 -3.36 -2.88 3.97
CA PRO A 77 -3.44 -1.44 3.94
C PRO A 77 -2.32 -0.84 3.07
N GLY A 78 -1.20 -1.52 2.85
CA GLY A 78 -0.15 -1.04 1.94
C GLY A 78 -0.57 -0.95 0.47
N MET A 79 -1.58 -1.72 0.03
CA MET A 79 -1.93 -1.85 -1.40
C MET A 79 -3.41 -1.64 -1.72
N ILE A 80 -4.31 -1.58 -0.72
CA ILE A 80 -5.75 -1.48 -0.95
C ILE A 80 -6.15 -0.27 -1.79
N LEU A 81 -5.54 0.89 -1.54
CA LEU A 81 -5.88 2.12 -2.27
C LEU A 81 -5.48 1.99 -3.75
N ASN A 82 -4.25 1.56 -4.02
CA ASN A 82 -3.81 1.29 -5.38
C ASN A 82 -4.71 0.24 -6.06
N HIS A 83 -5.02 -0.87 -5.40
CA HIS A 83 -5.88 -1.90 -5.97
C HIS A 83 -7.24 -1.34 -6.45
N HIS A 84 -7.93 -0.56 -5.62
CA HIS A 84 -9.21 0.05 -6.00
C HIS A 84 -9.08 1.04 -7.16
N VAL A 85 -8.06 1.90 -7.15
CA VAL A 85 -7.84 2.85 -8.25
C VAL A 85 -7.54 2.11 -9.54
N GLN A 86 -6.68 1.07 -9.50
CA GLN A 86 -6.36 0.29 -10.70
C GLN A 86 -7.56 -0.49 -11.24
N LEU A 87 -8.49 -0.96 -10.40
CA LEU A 87 -9.75 -1.57 -10.85
C LEU A 87 -10.67 -0.59 -11.59
N VAL A 88 -10.61 0.70 -11.25
CA VAL A 88 -11.34 1.74 -11.99
C VAL A 88 -10.62 2.08 -13.28
N LEU A 89 -9.30 2.30 -13.22
CA LEU A 89 -8.50 2.67 -14.38
C LEU A 89 -8.46 1.59 -15.46
N CYS A 90 -8.56 0.31 -15.10
CA CYS A 90 -8.50 -0.80 -16.06
C CYS A 90 -9.70 -0.84 -17.02
N ARG A 91 -10.79 -0.14 -16.67
CA ARG A 91 -12.00 -0.01 -17.49
C ARG A 91 -11.88 1.11 -18.53
N LEU A 92 -10.83 1.93 -18.45
CA LEU A 92 -10.62 3.07 -19.35
C LEU A 92 -9.79 2.67 -20.59
N PRO A 93 -9.90 3.43 -21.69
CA PRO A 93 -9.02 3.28 -22.85
C PRO A 93 -7.54 3.34 -22.46
N PHE A 94 -6.70 2.54 -23.14
CA PHE A 94 -5.30 2.31 -22.77
C PHE A 94 -4.52 3.60 -22.47
N VAL A 95 -4.60 4.60 -23.35
CA VAL A 95 -3.87 5.86 -23.19
C VAL A 95 -4.29 6.63 -21.94
N ILE A 96 -5.62 6.75 -21.71
CA ILE A 96 -6.18 7.46 -20.57
C ILE A 96 -5.81 6.75 -19.26
N ASN A 97 -5.92 5.43 -19.24
CA ASN A 97 -5.53 4.59 -18.13
C ASN A 97 -4.07 4.82 -17.72
N LYS A 98 -3.12 4.78 -18.67
CA LYS A 98 -1.69 5.01 -18.37
C LYS A 98 -1.41 6.44 -17.89
N ALA A 99 -1.98 7.45 -18.53
CA ALA A 99 -1.81 8.84 -18.12
C ALA A 99 -2.32 9.08 -16.69
N LEU A 100 -3.52 8.60 -16.38
CA LEU A 100 -4.09 8.70 -15.03
C LEU A 100 -3.34 7.85 -14.00
N GLY A 101 -2.80 6.70 -14.39
CA GLY A 101 -1.95 5.87 -13.52
C GLY A 101 -0.66 6.59 -13.11
N ILE A 102 0.00 7.28 -14.04
CA ILE A 102 1.18 8.11 -13.77
C ILE A 102 0.80 9.30 -12.87
N LEU A 103 -0.28 10.01 -13.20
CA LEU A 103 -0.76 11.14 -12.40
C LEU A 103 -1.06 10.71 -10.96
N TYR A 104 -1.76 9.57 -10.79
CA TYR A 104 -2.06 9.00 -9.49
C TYR A 104 -0.79 8.69 -8.68
N ALA A 105 0.22 8.07 -9.31
CA ALA A 105 1.50 7.81 -8.65
C ALA A 105 2.18 9.11 -8.19
N LEU A 106 2.22 10.14 -9.04
CA LEU A 106 2.79 11.45 -8.71
C LEU A 106 2.07 12.10 -7.52
N VAL A 107 0.74 12.10 -7.52
CA VAL A 107 -0.07 12.63 -6.42
C VAL A 107 0.25 11.93 -5.11
N LEU A 108 0.41 10.61 -5.12
CA LEU A 108 0.76 9.85 -3.91
C LEU A 108 2.16 10.18 -3.38
N PHE A 109 3.15 10.36 -4.25
CA PHE A 109 4.48 10.78 -3.80
C PHE A 109 4.46 12.21 -3.22
N ILE A 110 3.74 13.12 -3.85
CA ILE A 110 3.58 14.49 -3.33
C ILE A 110 2.87 14.46 -1.97
N LEU A 111 1.78 13.70 -1.84
CA LEU A 111 1.07 13.53 -0.57
C LEU A 111 1.98 12.93 0.51
N SER A 112 2.79 11.93 0.15
CA SER A 112 3.76 11.35 1.08
C SER A 112 4.72 12.42 1.62
N MET A 113 5.31 13.25 0.74
CA MET A 113 6.21 14.33 1.14
C MET A 113 5.52 15.43 1.96
N LEU A 114 4.33 15.88 1.54
CA LEU A 114 3.59 16.93 2.23
C LEU A 114 3.19 16.49 3.65
N VAL A 115 2.75 15.24 3.79
CA VAL A 115 2.36 14.70 5.09
C VAL A 115 3.57 14.54 6.00
N SER A 116 4.71 14.07 5.47
CA SER A 116 5.97 14.09 6.22
C SER A 116 6.32 15.50 6.69
N PHE A 117 6.23 16.52 5.83
CA PHE A 117 6.52 17.90 6.21
C PHE A 117 5.60 18.42 7.33
N VAL A 118 4.31 18.06 7.33
CA VAL A 118 3.37 18.46 8.38
C VAL A 118 3.69 17.82 9.74
N PHE A 119 4.25 16.61 9.76
CA PHE A 119 4.50 15.87 11.00
C PHE A 119 5.96 15.90 11.48
N GLU A 120 6.91 16.27 10.62
CA GLU A 120 8.32 16.50 10.94
C GLU A 120 8.65 18.00 11.11
N GLY A 121 7.72 18.90 10.74
CA GLY A 121 7.84 20.34 10.91
C GLY A 121 7.59 20.85 12.31
#